data_AF-A0A924S045-F1
#
_entry.id   AF-A0A924S045-F1
#
_cell.length_a   1.000
_cell.length_b   1.000
_cell.length_c   1.000
_cell.angle_alpha   90.00
_cell.angle_beta   90.00
_cell.angle_gamma   90.00
#
_symmetry.space_group_name_H-M   'P 1'
#
loop_
_entity.id
_entity.type
_entity.pdbx_description
1 polymer ?
#
loop_
_entity_poly.entity_id
_entity_poly.type
_entity_poly.pdbx_seq_one_letter_code
_entity_poly.pdbx_strand_id
1 'polypeptide(L)'
;MKGLSKTARTLYDKLWDDHVLHTEDDGTSVLYIDRHLLHEVTSPQAFEGLDIAGRKVWRLSANLAVGDHNVPTTDPRPGIPPPPPAARVGP
;
A
#
# COMPACT_ATOMS: atom_id res chain seq x y z
N MET A 1 19.69 -0.72 41.66
CA MET A 1 19.21 -0.11 40.40
C MET A 1 20.23 -0.45 39.32
N LYS A 2 20.04 -1.55 38.58
CA LYS A 2 20.98 -1.94 37.50
C LYS A 2 20.62 -1.14 36.25
N GLY A 3 21.57 -0.33 35.79
CA GLY A 3 21.45 0.40 34.53
C GLY A 3 21.31 -0.58 33.37
N LEU A 4 20.29 -0.38 32.53
CA LEU A 4 20.24 -1.02 31.23
C LEU A 4 21.29 -0.34 30.36
N SER A 5 22.34 -1.09 29.99
CA SER A 5 23.09 -0.81 28.78
C SER A 5 22.09 -0.83 27.63
N LYS A 6 21.66 0.34 27.15
CA LYS A 6 20.94 0.43 25.87
C LYS A 6 21.98 0.10 24.80
N THR A 7 22.06 -1.17 24.42
CA THR A 7 22.75 -1.60 23.21
C THR A 7 22.32 -0.64 22.09
N ALA A 8 23.29 -0.08 21.37
CA ALA A 8 22.99 0.87 20.31
C ALA A 8 22.06 0.18 19.30
N ARG A 9 20.82 0.65 19.20
CA ARG A 9 19.84 0.16 18.23
C ARG A 9 20.16 0.71 16.85
N THR A 10 20.06 -0.14 15.84
CA THR A 10 20.17 0.25 14.44
C THR A 10 18.97 1.13 14.04
N LEU A 11 19.03 1.76 12.87
CA LEU A 11 17.86 2.46 12.31
C LEU A 11 16.71 1.48 12.04
N TYR A 12 17.05 0.26 11.59
CA TYR A 12 16.07 -0.77 11.32
C TYR A 12 15.31 -1.17 12.58
N ASP A 13 16.01 -1.43 13.69
CA ASP A 13 15.37 -1.79 14.97
C ASP A 13 14.39 -0.71 15.43
N LYS A 14 14.78 0.57 15.28
CA LYS A 14 13.93 1.69 15.66
C LYS A 14 12.67 1.75 14.80
N LEU A 15 12.80 1.65 13.47
CA LEU A 15 11.66 1.68 12.56
C LEU A 15 10.75 0.47 12.80
N TRP A 16 11.30 -0.72 12.99
CA TRP A 16 10.55 -1.92 13.30
C TRP A 16 9.75 -1.78 14.60
N ASP A 17 10.43 -1.41 15.70
CA ASP A 17 9.82 -1.23 17.01
C ASP A 17 8.68 -0.19 16.99
N ASP A 18 8.80 0.87 16.17
CA ASP A 18 7.80 1.92 16.04
C ASP A 18 6.53 1.46 15.28
N HIS A 19 6.59 0.37 14.50
CA HIS A 19 5.48 -0.06 13.62
C HIS A 19 4.87 -1.43 14.00
N VAL A 20 5.52 -2.23 14.85
CA VAL A 20 4.92 -3.47 15.37
C VAL A 20 3.80 -3.13 16.36
N LEU A 21 2.59 -3.58 16.05
CA LEU A 21 1.45 -3.46 16.95
C LEU A 21 1.37 -4.63 17.93
N HIS A 22 1.69 -5.83 17.44
CA HIS A 22 1.63 -7.06 18.22
C HIS A 22 2.52 -8.13 17.60
N THR A 23 3.06 -9.01 18.43
CA THR A 23 3.77 -10.22 18.00
C THR A 23 3.12 -11.40 18.72
N GLU A 24 2.63 -12.36 17.94
CA GLU A 24 2.06 -13.62 18.40
C GLU A 24 3.14 -14.52 19.01
N ASP A 25 2.74 -15.53 19.78
CA ASP A 25 3.66 -16.47 20.45
C ASP A 25 4.55 -17.26 19.46
N ASP A 26 4.09 -17.43 18.21
CA ASP A 26 4.84 -18.10 17.14
C ASP A 26 5.86 -17.19 16.43
N GLY A 27 5.93 -15.92 16.81
CA GLY A 27 6.82 -14.91 16.24
C GLY A 27 6.22 -14.11 15.08
N THR A 28 5.00 -14.40 14.63
CA THR A 28 4.30 -13.62 13.60
C THR A 28 3.98 -12.24 14.15
N SER A 29 4.30 -11.18 13.39
CA SER A 29 4.08 -9.80 13.83
C SER A 29 3.05 -9.09 12.97
N VAL A 30 2.14 -8.36 13.63
CA VAL A 30 1.21 -7.43 13.00
C VAL A 30 1.92 -6.09 12.88
N LEU A 31 2.18 -5.66 11.65
CA LEU A 31 2.83 -4.39 11.34
C LEU A 31 1.79 -3.36 10.89
N TYR A 32 1.92 -2.15 11.39
CA TYR A 32 1.22 -0.99 10.87
C TYR A 32 1.89 -0.49 9.59
N ILE A 33 1.07 -0.20 8.56
CA ILE A 33 1.55 0.33 7.28
C ILE A 33 1.03 1.75 7.08
N ASP A 34 1.94 2.72 7.05
CA ASP A 34 1.62 4.14 6.93
C ASP A 34 1.30 4.59 5.51
N ARG A 35 1.85 3.90 4.50
CA ARG A 35 1.76 4.29 3.10
C ARG A 35 1.67 3.08 2.19
N HIS A 36 0.69 3.13 1.29
CA HIS A 36 0.57 2.22 0.17
C HIS A 36 0.92 2.97 -1.11
N LEU A 37 1.94 2.48 -1.82
CA LEU A 37 2.31 2.97 -3.15
C LEU A 37 1.71 2.03 -4.19
N LEU A 38 0.77 2.57 -4.95
CA LEU A 38 -0.08 1.82 -5.87
C LEU A 38 0.34 2.11 -7.31
N HIS A 39 0.27 1.08 -8.13
CA HIS A 39 0.56 1.18 -9.56
C HIS A 39 -0.55 0.52 -10.38
N GLU A 40 -0.78 1.08 -11.56
CA GLU A 40 -1.87 0.77 -12.50
C GLU A 40 -1.99 -0.70 -12.94
N VAL A 41 -0.98 -1.55 -12.69
CA VAL A 41 -0.97 -2.95 -13.16
C VAL A 41 -1.43 -3.96 -12.10
N THR A 42 -1.04 -3.80 -10.82
CA THR A 42 -1.39 -4.79 -9.76
C THR A 42 -2.38 -4.26 -8.74
N SER A 43 -2.52 -2.93 -8.64
CA SER A 43 -3.42 -2.33 -7.67
C SER A 43 -4.90 -2.61 -7.97
N PRO A 44 -5.36 -2.64 -9.23
CA PRO A 44 -6.76 -2.98 -9.52
C PRO A 44 -7.19 -4.35 -8.98
N GLN A 45 -6.33 -5.36 -9.03
CA GLN A 45 -6.60 -6.71 -8.54
C GLN A 45 -6.70 -6.74 -7.00
N ALA A 46 -5.90 -5.93 -6.31
CA ALA A 46 -5.99 -5.81 -4.85
C ALA A 46 -7.30 -5.13 -4.41
N PHE A 47 -7.75 -4.11 -5.15
CA PHE A 47 -9.04 -3.45 -4.88
C PHE A 47 -10.24 -4.33 -5.21
N GLU A 48 -10.18 -5.11 -6.30
CA GLU A 48 -11.22 -6.10 -6.61
C GLU A 48 -11.38 -7.13 -5.47
N GLY A 49 -10.28 -7.56 -4.86
CA GLY A 49 -10.32 -8.42 -3.68
C GLY A 49 -11.04 -7.78 -2.48
N LEU A 50 -10.87 -6.47 -2.28
CA LEU A 50 -11.60 -5.73 -1.24
C LEU A 50 -13.10 -5.66 -1.55
N ASP A 51 -13.45 -5.37 -2.80
CA ASP A 51 -14.84 -5.30 -3.26
C ASP A 51 -15.57 -6.64 -3.13
N ILE A 52 -14.94 -7.74 -3.56
CA ILE A 52 -15.48 -9.10 -3.40
C ILE A 52 -15.70 -9.43 -1.91
N ALA A 53 -14.78 -8.98 -1.04
CA ALA A 53 -14.90 -9.15 0.40
C ALA A 53 -15.90 -8.17 1.06
N GLY A 54 -16.50 -7.25 0.30
CA GLY A 54 -17.41 -6.21 0.81
C GLY A 54 -16.71 -5.21 1.73
N ARG A 55 -15.40 -5.01 1.58
CA ARG A 55 -14.57 -4.17 2.44
C ARG A 55 -14.24 -2.85 1.77
N LYS A 56 -14.29 -1.78 2.56
CA LYS A 56 -13.83 -0.46 2.11
C LYS A 56 -12.35 -0.28 2.44
N VAL A 57 -11.69 0.55 1.65
CA VAL A 57 -10.35 1.05 1.98
C VAL A 57 -10.43 1.82 3.30
N TRP A 58 -9.68 1.38 4.28
CA TRP A 58 -9.77 1.92 5.64
C TRP A 58 -9.27 3.37 5.74
N ARG A 59 -8.13 3.68 5.11
CA ARG A 59 -7.47 5.00 5.19
C ARG A 59 -7.05 5.49 3.81
N LEU A 60 -7.95 6.16 3.11
CA LEU A 60 -7.70 6.70 1.76
C LEU A 60 -6.45 7.59 1.70
N SER A 61 -6.21 8.43 2.71
CA SER A 61 -5.04 9.34 2.76
C SER A 61 -3.68 8.63 2.85
N ALA A 62 -3.66 7.33 3.19
CA ALA A 62 -2.45 6.52 3.22
C ALA A 62 -2.11 5.92 1.85
N ASN A 63 -2.96 6.09 0.84
CA ASN A 63 -2.76 5.54 -0.50
C ASN A 63 -2.27 6.63 -1.45
N LEU A 64 -1.22 6.32 -2.21
CA LEU A 64 -0.74 7.15 -3.31
C LEU A 64 -0.67 6.28 -4.56
N ALA A 65 -1.51 6.59 -5.56
CA ALA A 65 -1.55 5.88 -6.82
C ALA A 65 -0.85 6.67 -7.92
N VAL A 66 -0.04 5.97 -8.71
CA VAL A 66 0.65 6.51 -9.87
C VAL A 66 0.26 5.68 -11.09
N GLY A 67 -0.21 6.35 -12.14
CA GLY A 67 -0.34 5.81 -13.48
C GLY A 67 0.81 6.32 -14.32
N ASP A 68 1.81 5.48 -14.57
CA ASP A 68 3.06 5.84 -15.23
C ASP A 68 3.42 4.93 -16.41
N HIS A 69 2.80 3.76 -16.53
CA HIS A 69 3.19 2.76 -17.52
C HIS A 69 2.26 2.72 -18.76
N ASN A 70 0.97 3.04 -18.62
CA ASN A 70 -0.02 2.95 -19.70
C ASN A 70 -0.69 4.28 -20.02
N VAL A 71 -0.14 5.39 -19.53
CA VAL A 71 -0.60 6.72 -19.93
C VAL A 71 -0.21 6.94 -21.41
N PRO A 72 -1.18 7.08 -22.33
CA PRO A 72 -0.85 7.27 -23.74
C PRO A 72 -0.05 8.56 -23.91
N THR A 73 1.04 8.50 -24.68
CA THR A 73 1.84 9.67 -25.08
C THR A 73 1.19 10.47 -26.21
N THR A 74 0.07 10.00 -26.75
CA THR A 74 -0.68 10.65 -27.83
C THR A 74 -1.96 11.27 -27.30
N ASP A 75 -2.31 12.43 -27.86
CA ASP A 75 -3.52 13.18 -27.51
C ASP A 75 -4.77 12.28 -27.70
N PRO A 76 -5.76 12.28 -26.78
CA PRO A 76 -6.98 11.50 -26.96
C PRO A 76 -7.69 11.99 -28.23
N ARG A 77 -7.51 11.26 -29.34
CA ARG A 77 -8.17 11.59 -30.60
C ARG A 77 -9.68 11.58 -30.37
N PRO A 78 -10.41 12.65 -30.75
CA PRO A 78 -11.87 12.65 -30.67
C PRO A 78 -12.44 11.44 -31.40
N GLY A 79 -13.17 10.59 -30.69
CA GLY A 79 -13.87 9.44 -31.28
C GLY A 79 -13.15 8.09 -31.21
N ILE A 80 -11.92 8.01 -30.65
CA ILE A 80 -11.34 6.72 -30.29
C ILE A 80 -11.56 6.51 -28.80
N PRO A 81 -12.38 5.51 -28.39
CA PRO A 81 -12.51 5.20 -26.99
C PRO A 81 -11.13 4.82 -26.44
N PRO A 82 -10.75 5.31 -25.24
CA PRO A 82 -9.51 4.87 -24.62
C PRO A 82 -9.51 3.33 -24.57
N PRO A 83 -8.33 2.69 -24.63
CA PRO A 83 -8.25 1.26 -24.36
C PRO A 83 -8.96 0.98 -23.03
N PRO A 84 -9.65 -0.17 -22.90
CA PRO A 84 -10.38 -0.47 -21.68
C PRO A 84 -9.45 -0.24 -20.48
N PRO A 85 -9.90 0.51 -19.46
CA PRO A 85 -9.05 0.82 -18.33
C PRO A 85 -8.53 -0.50 -17.76
N ALA A 86 -7.20 -0.63 -17.60
CA ALA A 86 -6.67 -1.56 -16.63
C ALA A 86 -7.42 -1.28 -15.33
N ALA A 87 -8.08 -2.31 -14.81
CA ALA A 87 -9.33 -2.24 -14.04
C ALA A 87 -9.59 -0.97 -13.21
N ARG A 88 -10.84 -0.52 -13.30
CA ARG A 88 -11.46 0.63 -12.63
C ARG A 88 -10.98 0.78 -11.18
N VAL A 89 -10.21 1.83 -10.90
CA VAL A 89 -9.93 2.29 -9.53
C VAL A 89 -11.18 3.02 -9.03
N GLY A 90 -12.00 2.33 -8.24
CA GLY A 90 -13.16 2.90 -7.54
C GLY A 90 -12.80 3.42 -6.14
N PRO A 91 -13.60 4.35 -5.58
CA PRO A 91 -13.45 4.86 -4.21
C PRO A 91 -13.87 3.86 -3.12
#